data_AF-A0A972UK69-F1
#
_entry.id   AF-A0A972UK69-F1
#
_cell.length_a   1.000
_cell.length_b   1.000
_cell.length_c   1.000
_cell.angle_alpha   90.00
_cell.angle_beta   90.00
_cell.angle_gamma   90.00
#
_symmetry.space_group_name_H-M   'P 1'
#
loop_
_entity.id
_entity.type
_entity.pdbx_description
1 polymer ?
#
loop_
_entity_poly.entity_id
_entity_poly.type
_entity_poly.pdbx_seq_one_letter_code
_entity_poly.pdbx_strand_id
1 'polypeptide(L)' 'TKVRKESDPIDNLRDKLIAAKITNEAALKEIDKDIKAVVTAAADFAQASEEPDPAELYTDILVEV' A
#
# COMPACT_ATOMS: atom_id res chain seq x y z
N THR A 1 -6.74 -2.88 20.20
CA THR A 1 -6.00 -1.60 20.20
C THR A 1 -6.99 -0.46 20.26
N LYS A 2 -7.11 0.23 21.39
CA LYS A 2 -8.09 1.31 21.60
C LYS A 2 -7.85 2.50 20.65
N VAL A 3 -6.57 2.82 20.44
CA VAL A 3 -6.09 3.90 19.56
C VAL A 3 -6.45 3.73 18.08
N ARG A 4 -6.38 2.51 17.52
CA ARG A 4 -6.79 2.28 16.12
C ARG A 4 -8.28 2.49 15.88
N LYS A 5 -9.14 2.27 16.88
CA LYS A 5 -10.59 2.46 16.72
C LYS A 5 -11.01 3.91 16.98
N GLU A 6 -10.27 4.62 17.84
CA GLU A 6 -10.63 5.96 18.33
C GLU A 6 -9.82 7.09 17.67
N SER A 7 -8.72 6.78 16.97
CA SER A 7 -7.77 7.80 16.47
C SER A 7 -7.10 7.41 15.15
N ASP A 8 -7.80 6.68 14.27
CA ASP A 8 -7.27 6.34 12.95
C ASP A 8 -7.26 7.58 12.03
N PRO A 9 -6.11 7.96 11.44
CA PRO A 9 -6.03 9.13 10.58
C PRO A 9 -6.81 8.99 9.27
N ILE A 10 -6.98 7.78 8.75
CA ILE A 10 -7.71 7.50 7.51
C ILE A 10 -9.20 7.67 7.75
N ASP A 11 -9.73 7.12 8.84
CA ASP A 11 -11.15 7.30 9.21
C ASP A 11 -11.46 8.77 9.49
N ASN A 12 -10.59 9.45 10.26
CA ASN A 12 -10.72 10.89 10.52
C ASN A 12 -10.70 11.73 9.24
N LEU A 13 -9.89 11.35 8.24
CA LEU A 13 -9.85 12.05 6.95
C LEU A 13 -11.08 11.74 6.11
N ARG A 14 -11.54 10.49 6.08
CA ARG A 14 -12.79 10.07 5.41
C ARG A 14 -13.96 10.92 5.87
N ASP A 15 -14.14 11.09 7.18
CA ASP A 15 -15.22 11.89 7.74
C ASP A 15 -15.13 13.36 7.33
N LYS A 16 -13.91 13.93 7.34
CA LYS A 16 -13.67 15.31 6.88
C LYS A 16 -13.99 15.50 5.40
N LEU A 17 -13.62 14.55 4.54
CA LEU A 17 -13.85 14.61 3.10
C LEU A 17 -15.35 14.51 2.75
N ILE A 18 -16.09 13.67 3.47
CA ILE A 18 -17.55 13.55 3.34
C ILE A 18 -18.24 14.82 3.86
N ALA A 19 -17.83 15.33 5.03
CA ALA A 19 -18.36 16.56 5.59
C ALA A 19 -18.13 17.78 4.68
N ALA A 20 -16.99 17.83 4.00
CA ALA A 20 -16.66 18.85 3.00
C ALA A 20 -17.36 18.65 1.64
N LYS A 21 -18.16 17.58 1.46
CA LYS A 21 -18.83 17.22 0.19
C LYS A 21 -17.89 17.05 -1.00
N ILE A 22 -16.63 16.71 -0.73
CA ILE A 22 -15.61 16.50 -1.77
C ILE A 22 -15.77 15.11 -2.41
N THR A 23 -16.27 14.14 -1.63
CA THR A 23 -16.44 12.76 -2.06
C THR A 23 -17.61 12.09 -1.32
N ASN A 24 -17.92 10.85 -1.69
CA ASN A 24 -18.95 10.03 -1.06
C ASN A 24 -18.40 8.65 -0.68
N GLU A 25 -19.13 7.90 0.14
CA GLU A 25 -18.70 6.57 0.59
C GLU A 25 -18.47 5.57 -0.55
N ALA A 26 -19.24 5.66 -1.64
CA ALA A 26 -19.08 4.75 -2.77
C ALA A 26 -17.74 4.99 -3.49
N ALA A 27 -17.39 6.25 -3.74
CA ALA A 27 -16.11 6.62 -4.34
C ALA A 27 -14.92 6.19 -3.47
N LEU A 28 -15.03 6.36 -2.14
CA LEU A 28 -13.98 5.88 -1.22
C LEU A 28 -13.85 4.35 -1.23
N LYS A 29 -14.95 3.61 -1.36
CA LYS A 29 -14.93 2.14 -1.47
C LYS A 29 -14.30 1.66 -2.78
N GLU A 30 -14.53 2.36 -3.90
CA GLU A 30 -13.86 2.01 -5.16
C GLU A 30 -12.35 2.23 -5.05
N ILE A 31 -11.91 3.33 -4.44
CA ILE A 31 -10.47 3.56 -4.17
C ILE A 31 -9.88 2.43 -3.30
N ASP A 32 -10.57 2.03 -2.23
CA ASP A 32 -10.14 0.92 -1.36
C ASP A 32 -10.01 -0.41 -2.15
N LYS A 33 -10.90 -0.64 -3.12
CA LYS A 33 -10.88 -1.83 -3.98
C LYS A 33 -9.72 -1.79 -4.96
N ASP A 34 -9.47 -0.66 -5.60
CA ASP A 34 -8.38 -0.48 -6.55
C ASP A 34 -7.01 -0.67 -5.86
N ILE A 35 -6.85 -0.08 -4.67
CA ILE A 35 -5.62 -0.26 -3.87
C ILE A 35 -5.42 -1.73 -3.51
N LYS A 36 -6.48 -2.44 -3.10
CA LYS A 36 -6.39 -3.87 -2.79
C LYS A 36 -5.97 -4.68 -4.01
N ALA A 37 -6.51 -4.37 -5.18
CA ALA A 37 -6.13 -5.06 -6.42
C ALA A 37 -4.63 -4.86 -6.72
N VAL A 38 -4.11 -3.65 -6.58
CA VAL A 38 -2.68 -3.35 -6.76
C VAL A 38 -1.82 -4.11 -5.76
N VAL A 39 -2.19 -4.10 -4.48
CA VAL A 39 -1.44 -4.79 -3.42
C VAL A 39 -1.44 -6.30 -3.64
N THR A 40 -2.57 -6.89 -4.02
CA THR A 40 -2.65 -8.32 -4.35
C THR A 40 -1.76 -8.66 -5.54
N ALA A 41 -1.84 -7.89 -6.63
CA ALA A 41 -0.98 -8.11 -7.79
C ALA A 41 0.52 -8.00 -7.46
N ALA A 42 0.90 -7.03 -6.62
CA ALA A 42 2.28 -6.89 -6.16
C ALA A 42 2.72 -8.07 -5.27
N ALA A 43 1.84 -8.56 -4.39
CA ALA A 43 2.13 -9.72 -3.54
C ALA A 43 2.28 -11.00 -4.38
N ASP A 44 1.40 -11.22 -5.35
CA ASP A 44 1.45 -12.37 -6.25
C ASP A 44 2.74 -12.34 -7.09
N PHE A 45 3.13 -11.17 -7.60
CA PHE A 45 4.40 -10.99 -8.29
C PHE A 45 5.60 -11.31 -7.39
N ALA A 46 5.62 -10.78 -6.16
CA ALA A 46 6.71 -11.03 -5.22
C ALA A 46 6.83 -12.50 -4.83
N GLN A 47 5.71 -13.23 -4.73
CA GLN A 47 5.69 -14.66 -4.43
C GLN A 47 6.11 -15.52 -5.62
N ALA A 48 5.79 -15.09 -6.85
CA ALA A 48 6.16 -15.79 -8.07
C ALA A 48 7.57 -15.44 -8.56
N SER A 49 8.18 -14.38 -8.03
CA SER A 49 9.53 -13.95 -8.39
C SER A 49 10.52 -15.05 -8.06
N GLU A 50 11.34 -15.41 -9.05
CA GLU A 50 12.46 -16.31 -8.84
C GLU A 50 13.48 -15.66 -7.89
N GLU A 51 14.23 -16.51 -7.19
CA GLU A 51 15.34 -16.04 -6.35
C GLU A 51 16.47 -15.48 -7.24
N PRO A 52 17.21 -14.46 -6.76
CA PRO A 52 18.37 -13.95 -7.48
C PRO A 52 19.44 -15.03 -7.64
N ASP A 53 20.24 -14.94 -8.70
CA ASP A 53 21.35 -15.86 -8.93
C ASP A 53 22.35 -15.78 -7.75
N PRO A 54 22.80 -16.91 -7.17
CA PRO A 54 23.84 -16.90 -6.14
C PRO A 54 25.10 -16.09 -6.47
N ALA A 55 25.43 -15.91 -7.76
CA ALA A 55 26.52 -15.05 -8.20
C ALA A 55 26.31 -13.57 -7.88
N GLU A 56 25.06 -13.10 -7.79
CA GLU A 56 24.71 -11.72 -7.40
C GLU A 56 25.05 -11.42 -5.93
N LEU A 57 25.33 -12.44 -5.10
CA LEU A 57 25.75 -12.24 -3.71
C LEU A 57 26.98 -11.32 -3.56
N TYR A 58 27.82 -11.26 -4.60
CA TYR A 58 29.08 -10.51 -4.60
C TYR A 58 29.03 -9.20 -5.39
N THR A 59 27.86 -8.82 -5.93
CA THR A 59 27.68 -7.51 -6.59
C THR A 59 27.40 -6.42 -5.55
N ASP A 60 27.54 -5.15 -5.95
CA ASP A 60 27.23 -3.98 -5.11
C ASP A 60 28.01 -3.81 -3.79
N ILE A 61 29.21 -4.43 -3.69
CA ILE A 61 30.09 -4.31 -2.51
C ILE A 61 30.82 -2.95 -2.47
N LEU A 62 31.12 -2.35 -3.62
CA LEU A 62 31.84 -1.09 -3.75
C LEU A 62 31.01 -0.12 -4.60
N VAL A 63 30.96 1.15 -4.20
CA VAL A 63 30.39 2.22 -5.03
C VAL A 63 31.45 2.64 -6.06
N GLU A 64 31.10 2.65 -7.35
CA GLU A 64 31.99 3.20 -8.39
C GLU A 64 32.29 4.68 -8.09
N VAL A 65 33.58 5.04 -8.15
CA VAL A 65 34.08 6.39 -7.84
C VAL A 65 33.89 7.33 -9.03
#